data_AF-A0A7X0MM06-F1
#
_entry.id   AF-A0A7X0MM06-F1
#
_cell.length_a   1.000
_cell.length_b   1.000
_cell.length_c   1.000
_cell.angle_alpha   90.00
_cell.angle_beta   90.00
_cell.angle_gamma   90.00
#
_symmetry.space_group_name_H-M   'P 1'
#
loop_
_entity.id
_entity.type
_entity.pdbx_description
1 polymer ?
#
loop_
_entity_poly.entity_id
_entity_poly.type
_entity_poly.pdbx_seq_one_letter_code
_entity_poly.pdbx_strand_id
1 'polypeptide(L)'
;MRFLMTFAAAAALGAAAVVAAPVQKAGRPDKNRIAYEKLLAGKTAGKPQDCIDTRFTRPQLTAYDGKLLYRVSGKLVYVTETGGGCEAVSRGDAIITRQFQTRLCRGDIAQTMNLQANIPSGSCAMGQFVPYRSQ
;
A
#
# COMPACT_ATOMS: atom_id res chain seq x y z
N MET A 1 -32.66 -48.95 50.63
CA MET A 1 -32.11 -48.14 51.74
C MET A 1 -31.42 -46.93 51.10
N ARG A 2 -31.98 -45.72 50.96
CA ARG A 2 -32.59 -44.77 51.92
C ARG A 2 -31.76 -44.57 53.19
N PHE A 3 -31.02 -43.46 53.23
CA PHE A 3 -30.91 -42.42 54.29
C PHE A 3 -29.80 -41.45 53.85
N LEU A 4 -30.09 -40.34 53.14
CA LEU A 4 -30.44 -39.02 53.69
C LEU A 4 -29.68 -38.65 54.98
N MET A 5 -28.69 -37.76 54.86
CA MET A 5 -28.60 -36.60 55.75
C MET A 5 -27.76 -35.46 55.15
N THR A 6 -28.39 -34.29 55.16
CA THR A 6 -28.04 -32.99 54.60
C THR A 6 -27.25 -32.13 55.59
N PHE A 7 -26.23 -31.40 55.13
CA PHE A 7 -25.74 -30.10 55.65
C PHE A 7 -24.86 -29.50 54.52
N ALA A 8 -24.77 -28.22 54.21
CA ALA A 8 -25.53 -27.00 54.43
C ALA A 8 -24.98 -25.99 53.41
N ALA A 9 -25.77 -24.98 53.06
CA ALA A 9 -25.57 -24.05 51.97
C ALA A 9 -24.23 -23.27 51.97
N ALA A 10 -23.63 -23.13 50.78
CA ALA A 10 -22.75 -22.02 50.45
C ALA A 10 -23.26 -21.38 49.16
N ALA A 11 -23.95 -20.24 49.31
CA ALA A 11 -24.34 -19.39 48.21
C ALA A 11 -23.08 -18.71 47.65
N ALA A 12 -22.63 -19.14 46.48
CA ALA A 12 -21.66 -18.41 45.68
C ALA A 12 -22.40 -17.87 44.44
N LEU A 13 -22.62 -16.56 44.43
CA LEU A 13 -23.05 -15.79 43.27
C LEU A 13 -22.04 -15.99 42.13
N GLY A 14 -22.37 -16.86 41.18
CA GLY A 14 -21.58 -17.15 39.98
C GLY A 14 -21.99 -16.25 38.82
N ALA A 15 -21.10 -15.35 38.45
CA ALA A 15 -21.26 -14.29 37.47
C ALA A 15 -21.81 -14.73 36.11
N ALA A 16 -22.77 -13.95 35.58
CA ALA A 16 -23.14 -14.00 34.17
C ALA A 16 -21.92 -13.59 33.33
N ALA A 17 -21.32 -14.55 32.63
CA ALA A 17 -20.26 -14.31 31.66
C ALA A 17 -20.83 -13.53 30.47
N VAL A 18 -20.69 -12.21 30.48
CA VAL A 18 -20.84 -11.37 29.28
C VAL A 18 -19.69 -11.73 28.34
N VAL A 19 -20.00 -12.48 27.29
CA VAL A 19 -19.09 -12.72 26.19
C VAL A 19 -18.91 -11.39 25.46
N ALA A 20 -17.84 -10.67 25.78
CA ALA A 20 -17.42 -9.52 24.99
C ALA A 20 -16.95 -10.03 23.63
N ALA A 21 -17.81 -9.93 22.62
CA ALA A 21 -17.39 -10.10 21.23
C ALA A 21 -16.29 -9.07 20.94
N PRO A 22 -15.15 -9.46 20.34
CA PRO A 22 -14.15 -8.48 19.94
C PRO A 22 -14.79 -7.61 18.87
N VAL A 23 -15.02 -6.33 19.19
CA VAL A 23 -15.30 -5.30 18.18
C VAL A 23 -14.07 -5.26 17.30
N GLN A 24 -14.11 -5.97 16.18
CA GLN A 24 -13.15 -5.84 15.11
C GLN A 24 -13.17 -4.37 14.72
N LYS A 25 -12.14 -3.61 15.10
CA LYS A 25 -11.93 -2.24 14.60
C LYS A 25 -12.00 -2.35 13.10
N ALA A 26 -13.07 -1.84 12.49
CA ALA A 26 -13.10 -1.60 11.05
C ALA A 26 -11.81 -0.84 10.72
N GLY A 27 -10.91 -1.51 9.99
CA GLY A 27 -9.56 -1.03 9.76
C GLY A 27 -9.62 0.41 9.25
N ARG A 28 -8.79 1.30 9.81
CA ARG A 28 -8.69 2.67 9.29
C ARG A 28 -8.49 2.57 7.78
N PRO A 29 -9.20 3.39 6.97
CA PRO A 29 -9.05 3.30 5.53
C PRO A 29 -7.59 3.53 5.16
N ASP A 30 -7.08 2.67 4.28
CA ASP A 30 -5.70 2.73 3.83
C ASP A 30 -5.47 4.09 3.14
N LYS A 31 -4.64 4.92 3.78
CA LYS A 31 -4.33 6.27 3.28
C LYS A 31 -3.74 6.22 1.87
N ASN A 32 -2.96 5.19 1.56
CA ASN A 32 -2.33 5.03 0.24
C ASN A 32 -3.37 4.64 -0.80
N ARG A 33 -4.35 3.81 -0.44
CA ARG A 33 -5.51 3.51 -1.29
C ARG A 33 -6.31 4.76 -1.62
N ILE A 34 -6.64 5.56 -0.61
CA ILE A 34 -7.39 6.81 -0.84
C ILE A 34 -6.58 7.76 -1.74
N ALA A 35 -5.27 7.89 -1.50
CA ALA A 35 -4.39 8.70 -2.35
C ALA A 35 -4.34 8.18 -3.79
N TYR A 36 -4.26 6.87 -3.99
CA TYR A 36 -4.30 6.20 -5.28
C TYR A 36 -5.59 6.54 -6.04
N GLU A 37 -6.74 6.28 -5.42
CA GLU A 37 -8.05 6.52 -6.02
C GLU A 37 -8.23 8.00 -6.39
N LYS A 38 -7.81 8.91 -5.50
CA LYS A 38 -7.85 10.36 -5.75
C LYS A 38 -6.94 10.78 -6.91
N LEU A 39 -5.75 10.18 -7.04
CA LEU A 39 -4.84 10.49 -8.14
C LEU A 39 -5.41 10.09 -9.49
N LEU A 40 -6.16 8.99 -9.55
CA LEU A 40 -6.75 8.47 -10.79
C LEU A 40 -8.16 8.98 -11.07
N ALA A 41 -8.83 9.58 -10.08
CA ALA A 41 -10.17 10.14 -10.25
C ALA A 41 -10.26 11.09 -11.46
N GLY A 42 -11.28 10.87 -12.29
CA GLY A 42 -11.54 11.66 -13.50
C GLY A 42 -10.51 11.46 -14.63
N LYS A 43 -9.66 10.42 -14.56
CA LYS A 43 -8.68 10.11 -15.60
C LYS A 43 -9.00 8.80 -16.28
N THR A 44 -8.76 8.75 -17.58
CA THR A 44 -8.93 7.55 -18.40
C THR A 44 -7.57 6.94 -18.70
N ALA A 45 -7.48 5.61 -18.62
CA ALA A 45 -6.30 4.85 -19.01
C ALA A 45 -6.09 4.91 -20.53
N GLY A 46 -4.89 5.26 -20.96
CA GLY A 46 -4.46 5.19 -22.35
C GLY A 46 -3.69 3.90 -22.65
N LYS A 47 -3.06 3.85 -23.83
CA LYS A 47 -2.24 2.72 -24.24
C LYS A 47 -1.00 2.59 -23.34
N PRO A 48 -0.66 1.39 -22.83
CA PRO A 48 0.60 1.14 -22.15
C PRO A 48 1.78 1.56 -23.03
N GLN A 49 2.80 2.14 -22.42
CA GLN A 49 4.05 2.49 -23.08
C GLN A 49 5.23 1.82 -22.35
N ASP A 50 6.30 1.57 -23.08
CA ASP A 50 7.46 0.90 -22.51
C ASP A 50 8.36 1.85 -21.72
N CYS A 51 8.35 3.15 -22.01
CA CYS A 51 9.18 4.10 -21.26
C CYS A 51 8.50 5.46 -21.08
N ILE A 52 8.72 6.07 -19.92
CA ILE A 52 8.36 7.46 -19.62
C ILE A 52 9.60 8.35 -19.60
N ASP A 53 9.44 9.62 -19.95
CA ASP A 53 10.49 10.62 -19.72
C ASP A 53 10.60 10.91 -18.22
N THR A 54 11.79 11.16 -17.68
CA THR A 54 11.98 11.42 -16.24
C THR A 54 12.26 12.89 -15.92
N ARG A 55 12.27 13.78 -16.92
CA ARG A 55 12.45 15.24 -16.79
C ARG A 55 11.18 15.94 -16.29
N PHE A 56 10.58 15.38 -15.26
CA PHE A 56 9.44 15.97 -14.58
C PHE A 56 9.91 17.14 -13.72
N THR A 57 9.22 18.28 -13.78
CA THR A 57 9.60 19.46 -12.98
C THR A 57 9.40 19.23 -11.48
N ARG A 58 8.33 18.52 -11.10
CA ARG A 58 7.97 18.23 -9.69
C ARG A 58 7.24 16.88 -9.58
N PRO A 59 7.90 15.75 -9.88
CA PRO A 59 7.25 14.45 -9.85
C PRO A 59 6.85 14.11 -8.41
N GLN A 60 5.63 13.61 -8.24
CA GLN A 60 5.22 12.96 -7.01
C GLN A 60 5.07 11.48 -7.27
N LEU A 61 5.67 10.68 -6.40
CA LEU A 61 5.53 9.24 -6.40
C LEU A 61 4.53 8.83 -5.33
N THR A 62 3.61 7.94 -5.69
CA THR A 62 2.74 7.26 -4.74
C THR A 62 2.80 5.77 -5.02
N ALA A 63 2.87 4.96 -3.97
CA ALA A 63 2.89 3.52 -4.10
C ALA A 63 1.66 2.92 -3.43
N TYR A 64 1.01 1.99 -4.13
CA TYR A 64 -0.13 1.26 -3.61
C TYR A 64 -0.18 -0.12 -4.26
N ASP A 65 -0.23 -1.17 -3.44
CA ASP A 65 -0.47 -2.55 -3.88
C ASP A 65 0.44 -3.01 -5.04
N GLY A 66 1.75 -2.83 -4.88
CA GLY A 66 2.75 -3.18 -5.91
C GLY A 66 2.81 -2.24 -7.12
N LYS A 67 1.96 -1.21 -7.16
CA LYS A 67 1.89 -0.21 -8.23
C LYS A 67 2.56 1.10 -7.81
N LEU A 68 3.26 1.71 -8.74
CA LEU A 68 3.89 3.01 -8.61
C LEU A 68 3.19 4.02 -9.52
N LEU A 69 2.86 5.18 -8.96
CA LEU A 69 2.14 6.26 -9.61
C LEU A 69 3.06 7.45 -9.71
N TYR A 70 3.50 7.75 -10.93
CA TYR A 70 4.30 8.92 -11.26
C TYR A 70 3.36 10.04 -11.68
N ARG A 71 3.02 10.93 -10.75
CA ARG A 71 2.23 12.12 -11.04
C ARG A 71 3.12 13.18 -11.67
N VAL A 72 2.90 13.43 -12.95
CA VAL A 72 3.59 14.47 -13.73
C VAL A 72 2.87 15.81 -13.56
N SER A 73 1.54 15.78 -13.57
CA SER A 73 0.69 16.95 -13.37
C SER A 73 -0.68 16.54 -12.80
N GLY A 74 -1.57 17.49 -12.57
CA GLY A 74 -2.97 17.18 -12.23
C GLY A 74 -3.71 16.39 -13.33
N LYS A 75 -3.26 16.51 -14.58
CA LYS A 75 -3.89 15.91 -15.76
C LYS A 75 -3.23 14.62 -16.24
N LEU A 76 -2.01 14.31 -15.77
CA LEU A 76 -1.24 13.16 -16.23
C LEU A 76 -0.58 12.43 -15.07
N VAL A 77 -0.95 11.16 -14.91
CA VAL A 77 -0.34 10.22 -13.98
C VAL A 77 0.07 8.98 -14.77
N TYR A 78 1.30 8.52 -14.63
CA TYR A 78 1.70 7.21 -15.15
C TYR A 78 1.60 6.17 -14.04
N VAL A 79 0.98 5.04 -14.32
CA VAL A 79 0.89 3.90 -13.41
C VAL A 79 1.76 2.78 -13.96
N THR A 80 2.65 2.24 -13.15
CA THR A 80 3.41 1.03 -13.48
C THR A 80 3.23 0.02 -12.37
N GLU A 81 3.06 -1.24 -12.75
CA GLU A 81 3.06 -2.36 -11.83
C GLU A 81 4.45 -2.96 -11.78
N THR A 82 5.01 -3.05 -10.60
CA THR A 82 6.38 -3.57 -10.41
C THR A 82 6.36 -5.09 -10.31
N GLY A 83 7.48 -5.74 -10.63
CA GLY A 83 7.63 -7.20 -10.47
C GLY A 83 7.66 -7.70 -9.02
N GLY A 84 7.25 -6.89 -8.04
CA GLY A 84 7.45 -7.13 -6.60
C GLY A 84 8.81 -6.66 -6.10
N GLY A 85 8.95 -6.54 -4.78
CA GLY A 85 10.18 -6.14 -4.07
C GLY A 85 10.31 -4.63 -3.78
N CYS A 86 9.31 -3.83 -4.14
CA CYS A 86 9.22 -2.39 -3.85
C CYS A 86 8.05 -2.03 -2.91
N GLU A 87 7.52 -2.99 -2.16
CA GLU A 87 6.36 -2.81 -1.28
C GLU A 87 6.64 -1.80 -0.17
N ALA A 88 7.91 -1.66 0.21
CA ALA A 88 8.35 -0.72 1.24
C ALA A 88 8.11 0.75 0.86
N VAL A 89 8.00 1.08 -0.44
CA VAL A 89 7.68 2.45 -0.89
C VAL A 89 6.31 2.89 -0.38
N SER A 90 5.34 1.98 -0.28
CA SER A 90 4.03 2.28 0.31
C SER A 90 4.11 2.66 1.79
N ARG A 91 5.18 2.23 2.49
CA ARG A 91 5.42 2.53 3.90
C ARG A 91 6.30 3.77 4.11
N GLY A 92 6.73 4.43 3.03
CA GLY A 92 7.51 5.66 3.07
C GLY A 92 8.98 5.52 2.70
N ASP A 93 9.43 4.33 2.30
CA ASP A 93 10.80 4.18 1.80
C ASP A 93 10.97 4.91 0.45
N ALA A 94 12.16 5.45 0.23
CA ALA A 94 12.49 6.11 -1.02
C ALA A 94 12.78 5.10 -2.12
N ILE A 95 12.33 5.40 -3.34
CA ILE A 95 12.75 4.68 -4.52
C ILE A 95 13.98 5.36 -5.14
N ILE A 96 14.96 4.55 -5.52
CA ILE A 96 16.18 4.97 -6.18
C ILE A 96 16.19 4.27 -7.53
N THR A 97 16.14 5.06 -8.60
CA THR A 97 16.25 4.55 -9.97
C THR A 97 17.60 4.98 -10.53
N ARG A 98 18.35 4.05 -11.11
CA ARG A 98 19.58 4.38 -11.85
C ARG A 98 19.22 4.51 -13.32
N GLN A 99 19.21 5.74 -13.80
CA GLN A 99 18.80 6.09 -15.16
C GLN A 99 20.06 6.46 -15.94
N PHE A 100 20.41 5.68 -16.98
CA PHE A 100 21.52 6.04 -17.87
C PHE A 100 21.11 7.08 -18.93
N GLN A 101 19.80 7.26 -19.13
CA GLN A 101 19.20 8.24 -20.02
C GLN A 101 18.11 9.03 -19.29
N THR A 102 17.50 10.02 -19.93
CA THR A 102 16.38 10.80 -19.39
C THR A 102 15.04 10.06 -19.44
N ARG A 103 15.06 8.72 -19.28
CA ARG A 103 13.90 7.85 -19.41
C ARG A 103 13.93 6.77 -18.34
N LEU A 104 12.75 6.36 -17.91
CA LEU A 104 12.52 5.17 -17.10
C LEU A 104 11.69 4.21 -17.95
N CYS A 105 12.23 3.02 -18.17
CA CYS A 105 11.72 2.00 -19.06
C CYS A 105 11.29 0.74 -18.30
N ARG A 106 10.40 -0.04 -18.93
CA ARG A 106 10.09 -1.40 -18.50
C ARG A 106 11.38 -2.21 -18.42
N GLY A 107 11.56 -2.94 -17.33
CA GLY A 107 12.74 -3.74 -17.04
C GLY A 107 13.83 -2.98 -16.30
N ASP A 108 13.75 -1.65 -16.19
CA ASP A 108 14.70 -0.89 -15.37
C ASP A 108 14.55 -1.30 -13.90
N ILE A 109 15.69 -1.44 -13.23
CA ILE A 109 15.74 -1.84 -11.82
C ILE A 109 15.72 -0.60 -10.93
N ALA A 110 14.78 -0.60 -10.00
CA ALA A 110 14.75 0.33 -8.88
C ALA A 110 15.16 -0.38 -7.59
N GLN A 111 15.84 0.37 -6.73
CA GLN A 111 16.15 -0.04 -5.36
C GLN A 111 15.31 0.78 -4.39
N THR A 112 14.93 0.21 -3.25
CA THR A 112 14.27 0.97 -2.19
C THR A 112 15.23 1.16 -1.03
N MET A 113 15.13 2.31 -0.37
CA MET A 113 15.99 2.68 0.76
C MET A 113 15.16 3.30 1.86
N ASN A 114 15.36 2.82 3.08
CA ASN A 114 14.85 3.49 4.26
C ASN A 114 15.77 4.68 4.56
N LEU A 115 15.29 5.91 4.37
CA LEU A 115 16.12 7.10 4.50
C LEU A 115 16.53 7.40 5.95
N GLN A 116 15.72 6.99 6.93
CA GLN A 116 15.99 7.19 8.35
C GLN A 116 17.12 6.29 8.84
N ALA A 117 17.10 5.01 8.44
CA ALA A 117 18.14 4.05 8.80
C ALA A 117 19.33 4.04 7.82
N ASN A 118 19.16 4.63 6.63
CA ASN A 118 20.13 4.61 5.54
C ASN A 118 20.52 3.19 5.09
N ILE A 119 19.54 2.28 5.05
CA ILE A 119 19.74 0.86 4.70
C ILE A 119 18.85 0.51 3.49
N PRO A 120 19.36 -0.27 2.52
CA PRO A 120 18.55 -0.82 1.43
C PRO A 120 17.41 -1.70 1.96
N SER A 121 16.20 -1.51 1.44
CA SER A 121 15.01 -2.24 1.89
C SER A 121 14.42 -3.19 0.84
N GLY A 122 14.91 -3.14 -0.39
CA GLY A 122 14.36 -3.94 -1.49
C GLY A 122 14.80 -3.47 -2.86
N SER A 123 14.27 -4.14 -3.89
CA SER A 123 14.47 -3.80 -5.29
C SER A 123 13.36 -4.40 -6.14
N CYS A 124 12.99 -3.72 -7.22
CA CYS A 124 12.00 -4.20 -8.17
C CYS A 124 12.34 -3.83 -9.61
N ALA A 125 11.86 -4.63 -10.55
CA ALA A 125 11.84 -4.26 -11.97
C ALA A 125 10.58 -3.46 -12.29
N MET A 126 10.73 -2.41 -13.11
CA MET A 126 9.61 -1.62 -13.63
C MET A 126 8.80 -2.40 -14.65
N GLY A 127 7.47 -2.34 -14.57
CA GLY A 127 6.57 -2.82 -15.60
C GLY A 127 6.33 -1.78 -16.71
N GLN A 128 5.31 -2.03 -17.54
CA GLN A 128 4.84 -1.04 -18.50
C GLN A 128 4.17 0.14 -17.81
N PHE A 129 4.22 1.32 -18.44
CA PHE A 129 3.65 2.55 -17.91
C PHE A 129 2.34 2.88 -18.61
N VAL A 130 1.24 2.80 -17.87
CA VAL A 130 -0.09 3.18 -18.36
C VAL A 130 -0.33 4.68 -18.08
N PRO A 131 -0.51 5.52 -19.10
CA PRO A 131 -0.88 6.92 -18.90
C PRO A 131 -2.35 7.04 -18.50
N TYR A 132 -2.62 7.73 -17.39
CA TYR A 132 -3.94 8.18 -17.00
C TYR A 132 -4.07 9.66 -17.27
N ARG A 133 -5.01 10.03 -18.16
CA ARG A 133 -5.23 11.42 -18.60
C ARG A 133 -6.64 11.88 -18.26
N SER A 134 -6.77 13.08 -17.72
CA SER A 134 -8.07 13.76 -17.72
C SER A 134 -8.37 14.24 -19.14
N GLN A 135 -9.64 14.21 -19.52
CA GLN A 135 -10.10 14.91 -20.73
C GLN A 135 -9.91 16.42 -20.61
#